data_AF-A0A7R6X7Y1-F1
#
_entry.id   AF-A0A7R6X7Y1-F1
#
_cell.length_a   1.000
_cell.length_b   1.000
_cell.length_c   1.000
_cell.angle_alpha   90.00
_cell.angle_beta   90.00
_cell.angle_gamma   90.00
#
_symmetry.space_group_name_H-M   'P 1'
#
loop_
_entity.id
_entity.type
_entity.pdbx_description
1 polymer ?
#
loop_
_entity_poly.entity_id
_entity_poly.type
_entity_poly.pdbx_seq_one_letter_code
_entity_poly.pdbx_strand_id
1 'polypeptide(L)'
;MFIASLTVAEILRRVLEKPRGKKRDALDNWFSGPEGPQALFAGRILSFDDKAGLIWARLMAGGKLAGKPRSGLEGKMAETQIEWTESTWNARGFG
;
A
#
# COMPACT_ATOMS: atom_id res chain seq x y z
N MET A 1 5.22 -11.43 -5.76
CA MET A 1 4.22 -10.35 -5.69
C MET A 1 3.90 -10.08 -4.23
N PHE A 2 3.89 -8.82 -3.80
CA PHE A 2 3.61 -8.34 -2.43
C PHE A 2 2.43 -7.36 -2.46
N ILE A 3 1.83 -7.10 -1.30
CA ILE A 3 0.77 -6.11 -1.14
C ILE A 3 1.00 -5.27 0.12
N ALA A 4 0.67 -3.98 0.08
CA ALA A 4 0.71 -3.12 1.26
C ALA A 4 -0.40 -3.51 2.25
N SER A 5 -0.13 -3.44 3.56
CA SER A 5 -1.17 -3.60 4.59
C SER A 5 -2.30 -2.59 4.42
N LEU A 6 -1.99 -1.38 3.94
CA LEU A 6 -2.98 -0.34 3.63
C LEU A 6 -3.98 -0.82 2.58
N THR A 7 -3.53 -1.48 1.51
CA THR A 7 -4.44 -2.00 0.46
C THR A 7 -5.34 -3.11 0.99
N VAL A 8 -4.83 -3.98 1.88
CA VAL A 8 -5.65 -4.99 2.56
C VAL A 8 -6.73 -4.32 3.42
N ALA A 9 -6.36 -3.26 4.15
CA ALA A 9 -7.30 -2.48 4.95
C ALA A 9 -8.36 -1.76 4.09
N GLU A 10 -7.99 -1.27 2.90
CA GLU A 10 -8.95 -0.67 1.97
C GLU A 10 -9.99 -1.67 1.45
N ILE A 11 -9.57 -2.90 1.16
CA ILE A 11 -10.51 -3.96 0.77
C ILE A 11 -11.49 -4.20 1.92
N LEU A 12 -11.00 -4.35 3.15
CA LEU A 12 -11.86 -4.51 4.32
C LEU A 12 -12.82 -3.34 4.50
N ARG A 13 -12.34 -2.09 4.39
CA ARG A 13 -13.19 -0.89 4.44
C ARG A 13 -14.35 -0.99 3.45
N ARG A 14 -14.08 -1.38 2.21
CA ARG A 14 -15.11 -1.52 1.15
C ARG A 14 -16.10 -2.65 1.44
N VAL A 15 -15.68 -3.73 2.11
CA VAL A 15 -16.59 -4.78 2.61
C VAL A 15 -17.49 -4.21 3.71
N LEU A 16 -16.91 -3.48 4.67
CA LEU A 16 -17.64 -2.89 5.80
C LEU A 16 -18.62 -1.77 5.39
N GLU A 17 -18.33 -1.04 4.31
CA GLU A 17 -19.21 -0.02 3.73
C GLU A 17 -20.47 -0.61 3.08
N LYS A 18 -20.50 -1.91 2.79
CA LYS A 18 -21.73 -2.55 2.30
C LYS A 18 -22.76 -2.63 3.44
N PRO A 19 -24.05 -2.35 3.16
CA PRO A 19 -25.13 -2.65 4.10
C PRO A 19 -25.08 -4.12 4.53
N ARG A 20 -25.51 -4.39 5.77
CA ARG A 20 -25.60 -5.77 6.29
C ARG A 20 -26.54 -6.62 5.42
N GLY A 21 -26.17 -7.89 5.25
CA GLY A 21 -26.95 -8.87 4.50
C GLY A 21 -26.04 -9.84 3.74
N LYS A 22 -26.66 -10.82 3.08
CA LYS A 22 -25.99 -11.97 2.45
C LYS A 22 -24.75 -11.62 1.62
N LYS A 23 -24.80 -10.50 0.88
CA LYS A 23 -23.67 -10.06 0.04
C LYS A 23 -22.47 -9.59 0.87
N ARG A 24 -22.70 -8.83 1.94
CA ARG A 24 -21.63 -8.43 2.86
C ARG A 24 -21.06 -9.65 3.57
N ASP A 25 -21.92 -10.54 4.05
CA ASP A 25 -21.49 -11.73 4.79
C ASP A 25 -20.63 -12.66 3.90
N ALA A 26 -21.01 -12.83 2.63
CA ALA A 26 -20.20 -13.58 1.66
C ALA A 26 -18.83 -12.93 1.41
N LEU A 27 -18.77 -11.60 1.31
CA LEU A 27 -17.52 -10.87 1.12
C LEU A 27 -16.62 -10.94 2.36
N ASP A 28 -17.21 -10.90 3.56
CA ASP A 28 -16.48 -11.00 4.82
C ASP A 28 -15.89 -12.42 5.00
N ASN A 29 -16.68 -13.45 4.69
CA ASN A 29 -16.23 -14.85 4.66
C ASN A 29 -15.13 -15.08 3.63
N TRP A 30 -15.25 -14.50 2.43
CA TRP A 30 -14.20 -14.57 1.43
C TRP A 30 -12.93 -13.85 1.90
N PHE A 31 -13.06 -12.63 2.43
CA PHE A 31 -11.93 -11.81 2.87
C PHE A 31 -11.09 -12.50 3.94
N SER A 32 -11.74 -13.16 4.90
CA SER A 32 -11.07 -13.91 5.97
C SER A 32 -10.76 -15.37 5.60
N GLY A 33 -11.20 -15.83 4.43
CA GLY A 33 -11.08 -17.21 3.97
C GLY A 33 -9.74 -17.53 3.30
N PRO A 34 -9.54 -18.79 2.87
CA PRO A 34 -8.30 -19.24 2.24
C PRO A 34 -8.01 -18.57 0.89
N GLU A 35 -9.04 -18.02 0.24
CA GLU A 35 -8.95 -17.25 -1.00
C GLU A 35 -8.91 -15.73 -0.76
N GLY A 36 -8.92 -15.31 0.50
CA GLY A 36 -8.85 -13.91 0.91
C GLY A 36 -7.44 -13.34 0.88
N PRO A 37 -7.27 -12.01 0.90
CA PRO A 37 -5.97 -11.38 0.75
C PRO A 37 -4.97 -11.75 1.87
N GLN A 38 -5.42 -11.98 3.10
CA GLN A 38 -4.52 -12.39 4.19
C GLN A 38 -3.91 -13.78 3.94
N ALA A 39 -4.71 -14.73 3.47
CA ALA A 39 -4.24 -16.08 3.16
C ALA A 39 -3.38 -16.10 1.89
N LEU A 40 -3.86 -15.46 0.82
CA LEU A 40 -3.14 -15.41 -0.46
C LEU A 40 -1.79 -14.69 -0.34
N PHE A 41 -1.66 -13.69 0.52
CA PHE A 41 -0.42 -12.93 0.72
C PHE A 41 0.27 -13.22 2.06
N ALA A 42 0.03 -14.38 2.66
CA ALA A 42 0.72 -14.78 3.89
C ALA A 42 2.25 -14.62 3.77
N GLY A 43 2.87 -13.94 4.74
CA GLY A 43 4.30 -13.60 4.72
C GLY A 43 4.72 -12.56 3.67
N ARG A 44 3.78 -11.98 2.92
CA ARG A 44 4.01 -11.05 1.80
C ARG A 44 3.14 -9.78 1.88
N ILE A 45 2.53 -9.54 3.03
CA ILE A 45 1.89 -8.27 3.36
C ILE A 45 2.97 -7.38 3.99
N LEU A 46 3.26 -6.26 3.34
CA LEU A 46 4.23 -5.28 3.83
C LEU A 46 3.54 -4.33 4.81
N SER A 47 4.11 -4.17 6.00
CA SER A 47 3.67 -3.16 6.97
C SER A 47 3.76 -1.76 6.36
N PHE A 48 2.72 -0.95 6.57
CA PHE A 48 2.72 0.47 6.29
C PHE A 48 2.89 1.23 7.61
N ASP A 49 4.15 1.37 8.03
CA ASP A 49 4.56 2.04 9.27
C ASP A 49 4.83 3.55 9.05
N ASP A 50 5.33 4.22 10.08
CA ASP A 50 5.69 5.64 10.06
C ASP A 50 6.71 5.96 8.94
N LYS A 51 7.76 5.14 8.80
CA LYS A 51 8.77 5.29 7.76
C LYS A 51 8.18 5.11 6.37
N ALA A 52 7.38 4.07 6.16
CA ALA A 52 6.69 3.83 4.89
C ALA A 52 5.77 5.01 4.53
N GLY A 53 5.05 5.56 5.51
CA GLY A 53 4.21 6.75 5.34
C GLY A 53 4.99 7.99 4.90
N LEU A 54 6.17 8.25 5.49
CA LEU A 54 7.02 9.38 5.10
C LEU A 54 7.60 9.22 3.69
N ILE A 55 8.05 8.01 3.33
CA ILE A 55 8.54 7.70 1.97
C ILE A 55 7.42 7.89 0.96
N TRP A 56 6.24 7.35 1.25
CA TRP A 56 5.05 7.50 0.42
C TRP A 56 4.68 8.97 0.21
N ALA A 57 4.66 9.78 1.27
CA ALA A 57 4.35 11.21 1.18
C ALA A 57 5.32 11.95 0.25
N ARG A 58 6.62 11.66 0.35
CA ARG A 58 7.65 12.23 -0.53
C ARG A 58 7.46 11.82 -1.99
N LEU A 59 7.17 10.54 -2.25
CA LEU A 59 6.91 10.03 -3.60
C LEU A 59 5.68 10.71 -4.24
N MET A 60 4.62 10.91 -3.46
CA MET A 60 3.39 11.56 -3.94
C MET A 60 3.60 13.05 -4.20
N ALA A 61 4.33 13.75 -3.32
CA ALA A 61 4.69 15.15 -3.52
C ALA A 61 5.55 15.35 -4.77
N GLY A 62 6.57 14.49 -4.97
CA GLY A 62 7.41 14.52 -6.16
C GLY A 62 6.62 14.26 -7.46
N GLY A 63 5.67 13.31 -7.45
CA GLY A 63 4.81 13.04 -8.61
C GLY A 63 3.89 14.20 -8.98
N LYS A 64 3.33 14.90 -7.98
CA LYS A 64 2.52 16.11 -8.19
C LYS A 64 3.34 17.24 -8.79
N LEU A 65 4.56 17.46 -8.31
CA LEU A 65 5.47 18.49 -8.82
C LEU A 65 5.96 18.18 -10.25
N ALA A 66 6.06 16.90 -10.62
CA ALA A 66 6.43 16.46 -11.96
C ALA A 66 5.27 16.43 -12.99
N GLY A 67 4.10 16.99 -12.64
CA GLY A 67 2.92 17.03 -13.53
C GLY A 67 2.26 15.66 -13.77
N LYS A 68 2.56 14.65 -12.94
CA LYS A 68 1.98 13.29 -13.02
C LYS A 68 1.36 12.93 -11.67
N PRO A 69 0.20 13.50 -11.30
CA PRO A 69 -0.47 13.17 -10.05
C PRO A 69 -0.81 11.67 -10.05
N ARG A 70 -0.26 10.92 -9.10
CA ARG A 70 -0.72 9.54 -8.84
C ARG A 70 -2.01 9.62 -8.01
N SER A 71 -2.98 8.74 -8.27
CA SER A 71 -4.15 8.62 -7.41
C SER A 71 -3.68 8.23 -6.01
N GLY A 72 -4.22 8.88 -4.98
CA GLY A 72 -3.68 8.87 -3.61
C GLY A 72 -3.50 7.50 -2.94
N LEU A 73 -4.02 6.42 -3.52
CA LEU A 73 -4.00 5.09 -2.90
C LEU A 73 -3.50 3.99 -3.85
N GLU A 74 -3.15 4.30 -5.11
CA GLU A 74 -2.44 3.35 -5.97
C GLU A 74 -0.95 3.30 -5.62
N GLY A 75 -0.67 2.86 -4.39
CA GLY A 75 0.65 2.42 -3.98
C GLY A 75 0.94 1.05 -4.57
N LYS A 76 1.36 0.99 -5.84
CA LYS A 76 2.20 -0.13 -6.27
C LYS A 76 3.53 -0.02 -5.49
N MET A 77 3.56 -0.54 -4.26
CA MET A 77 4.81 -0.81 -3.55
C MET A 77 5.46 -2.05 -4.18
N ALA A 78 5.91 -1.88 -5.41
CA ALA A 78 6.77 -2.82 -6.11
C ALA A 78 7.91 -2.01 -6.71
N GLU A 79 8.72 -1.43 -5.84
CA GLU A 79 10.03 -0.92 -6.23
C GLU A 79 10.95 -1.26 -5.06
N THR A 80 11.51 -2.47 -5.17
CA THR A 80 12.84 -2.90 -4.75
C THR A 80 13.37 -2.35 -3.43
N GLN A 81 13.81 -3.26 -2.56
CA GLN A 81 14.77 -3.01 -1.49
C GLN A 81 15.89 -2.09 -1.99
N ILE A 82 15.76 -0.77 -1.76
CA ILE A 82 16.85 0.18 -1.95
C ILE A 82 17.26 0.63 -0.57
N GLU A 83 18.36 0.05 -0.13
CA GLU A 83 19.19 0.56 0.93
C GLU A 83 19.73 1.93 0.47
N TRP A 84 19.00 3.01 0.78
CA TRP A 84 19.48 4.37 0.56
C TRP A 84 20.41 4.72 1.71
N THR A 85 21.71 4.52 1.51
CA THR A 85 22.72 5.13 2.38
C THR A 85 22.96 6.59 1.98
N GLU A 86 23.30 7.41 2.98
CA GLU A 86 23.49 8.87 2.92
C GLU A 86 24.46 9.33 1.81
N SER A 87 25.34 8.43 1.36
CA SER A 87 26.28 8.63 0.26
C SER A 87 25.60 8.86 -1.11
N THR A 88 24.40 8.31 -1.33
CA THR A 88 23.65 8.49 -2.59
C THR A 88 22.83 9.79 -2.63
N TRP A 89 22.55 10.39 -1.47
CA TRP A 89 21.82 11.65 -1.34
C TRP A 89 22.69 12.86 -1.73
N ASN A 90 23.94 12.88 -1.27
CA ASN A 90 24.86 13.99 -1.52
C ASN A 90 25.40 14.05 -2.95
N ALA A 91 25.42 12.93 -3.67
CA ALA A 91 25.96 12.85 -5.04
C ALA A 91 25.11 13.58 -6.10
N ARG A 92 23.89 14.02 -5.78
CA ARG A 92 22.99 14.72 -6.72
C ARG A 92 22.78 16.20 -6.41
N GLY A 93 23.54 16.77 -5.47
CA GLY A 93 23.62 18.21 -5.28
C GLY A 93 22.34 18.88 -4.78
N PHE A 94 21.51 18.18 -3.98
CA PHE A 94 20.33 18.76 -3.32
C PHE A 94 20.62 19.16 -1.86
N GLY A 95 21.79 19.77 -1.64
CA GLY A 95 22.08 20.53 -0.41
C GLY A 95 21.46 21.92 -0.48
#